data_AF-A0A7V9LM11-F1
#
_entry.id   AF-A0A7V9LM11-F1
#
_cell.length_a   1.000
_cell.length_b   1.000
_cell.length_c   1.000
_cell.angle_alpha   90.00
_cell.angle_beta   90.00
_cell.angle_gamma   90.00
#
_symmetry.space_group_name_H-M   'P 1'
#
loop_
_entity.id
_entity.type
_entity.pdbx_description
1 polymer ?
#
loop_
_entity_poly.entity_id
_entity_poly.type
_entity_poly.pdbx_seq_one_letter_code
_entity_poly.pdbx_strand_id
1 'polypeptide(L)'
;MKTSTTTGLATLATSSVGGSAMAQVFEFKPNQRYPDPAVLVLDPSFTKYRIYSSTVEQVASGMRWAEGPVYFPEEGGYVLVSDIPNNRIMKYSERNGSFT
;
A
#
# COMPACT_ATOMS: atom_id res chain seq x y z
N MET A 1 10.25 3.94 -68.42
CA MET A 1 10.25 2.68 -67.64
C MET A 1 10.55 3.01 -66.18
N LYS A 2 9.49 2.97 -65.36
CA LYS A 2 9.40 2.87 -63.88
C LYS A 2 9.98 4.01 -63.00
N THR A 3 9.10 4.93 -62.62
CA THR A 3 9.15 5.65 -61.33
C THR A 3 8.35 4.84 -60.30
N SER A 4 8.96 4.38 -59.22
CA SER A 4 8.24 3.78 -58.07
C SER A 4 8.46 4.64 -56.84
N THR A 5 7.43 5.40 -56.51
CA THR A 5 7.27 6.07 -55.21
C THR A 5 6.81 5.03 -54.21
N THR A 6 7.65 4.67 -53.24
CA THR A 6 7.26 3.82 -52.11
C THR A 6 6.76 4.71 -50.99
N THR A 7 5.43 4.82 -50.85
CA THR A 7 4.78 5.41 -49.67
C THR A 7 4.85 4.40 -48.52
N GLY A 8 5.74 4.63 -47.55
CA GLY A 8 5.78 3.85 -46.32
C GLY A 8 4.65 4.28 -45.37
N LEU A 9 3.73 3.37 -45.06
CA LEU A 9 2.77 3.56 -43.96
C LEU A 9 3.55 3.58 -42.63
N ALA A 10 3.54 4.72 -41.93
CA ALA A 10 3.99 4.80 -40.55
C ALA A 10 2.85 4.31 -39.64
N THR A 11 3.04 3.15 -39.00
CA THR A 11 2.15 2.67 -37.93
C THR A 11 2.41 3.49 -36.67
N LEU A 12 1.42 4.29 -36.26
CA LEU A 12 1.40 4.95 -34.95
C LEU A 12 1.16 3.88 -33.88
N ALA A 13 2.23 3.42 -33.22
CA ALA A 13 2.12 2.65 -32.00
C ALA A 13 1.68 3.61 -30.87
N THR A 14 0.39 3.60 -30.54
CA THR A 14 -0.11 4.25 -29.32
C THR A 14 0.46 3.51 -28.11
N SER A 15 1.43 4.11 -27.43
CA SER A 15 1.89 3.63 -26.13
C SER A 15 0.75 3.80 -25.11
N SER A 16 0.23 2.69 -24.60
CA SER A 16 -0.63 2.72 -23.42
C SER A 16 0.23 3.11 -22.23
N VAL A 17 0.15 4.37 -21.80
CA VAL A 17 0.72 4.81 -20.52
C VAL A 17 -0.09 4.12 -19.43
N GLY A 18 0.40 2.99 -18.92
CA GLY A 18 -0.10 2.37 -17.71
C GLY A 18 0.21 3.29 -16.53
N GLY A 19 -0.65 4.27 -16.26
CA GLY A 19 -0.49 5.17 -15.13
C GLY A 19 -0.68 4.41 -13.82
N SER A 20 0.21 4.61 -12.85
CA SER A 20 -0.01 4.15 -11.47
C SER A 20 -1.31 4.76 -10.96
N ALA A 21 -2.22 3.91 -10.50
CA ALA A 21 -3.46 4.34 -9.88
C ALA A 21 -3.14 4.86 -8.47
N MET A 22 -3.16 6.18 -8.30
CA MET A 22 -3.05 6.81 -6.99
C MET A 22 -4.30 6.49 -6.15
N ALA A 23 -4.10 6.26 -4.87
CA ALA A 23 -5.18 6.06 -3.91
C ALA A 23 -5.71 7.41 -3.39
N GLN A 24 -7.00 7.48 -3.11
CA GLN A 24 -7.53 8.56 -2.27
C GLN A 24 -7.04 8.33 -0.83
N VAL A 25 -6.44 9.36 -0.23
CA VAL A 25 -5.96 9.31 1.15
C VAL A 25 -6.65 10.39 1.97
N PHE A 26 -7.00 10.04 3.20
CA PHE A 26 -7.39 11.00 4.23
C PHE A 26 -6.27 11.06 5.26
N GLU A 27 -6.05 12.22 5.86
CA GLU A 27 -5.09 12.38 6.94
C GLU A 27 -5.47 11.46 8.12
N PHE A 28 -4.56 10.56 8.50
CA PHE A 28 -4.71 9.79 9.71
C PHE A 28 -4.33 10.65 10.93
N LYS A 29 -5.19 10.67 11.95
CA LYS A 29 -4.94 11.37 13.22
C LYS A 29 -4.91 10.36 14.35
N PRO A 30 -3.74 10.10 14.98
CA PRO A 30 -3.67 9.18 16.11
C PRO A 30 -4.42 9.74 17.33
N ASN A 31 -4.96 8.85 18.14
CA ASN A 31 -5.61 9.22 19.39
C ASN A 31 -4.56 9.48 20.48
N GLN A 32 -4.70 10.57 21.22
CA GLN A 32 -3.74 10.96 22.26
C GLN A 32 -4.02 10.35 23.65
N ARG A 33 -5.19 9.72 23.84
CA ARG A 33 -5.61 9.20 25.13
C ARG A 33 -5.82 7.70 25.09
N TYR A 34 -5.46 7.08 26.21
CA TYR A 34 -5.77 5.70 26.49
C TYR A 34 -7.06 5.60 27.32
N PRO A 35 -7.86 4.54 27.12
CA PRO A 35 -7.63 3.52 26.10
C PRO A 35 -8.15 4.01 24.73
N ASP A 36 -7.52 3.59 23.64
CA ASP A 36 -7.85 4.12 22.30
C ASP A 36 -9.33 3.89 21.95
N PRO A 37 -10.12 4.94 21.66
CA PRO A 37 -11.54 4.82 21.32
C PRO A 37 -11.80 4.07 20.01
N ALA A 38 -10.81 3.92 19.12
CA ALA A 38 -10.90 3.12 17.91
C ALA A 38 -10.91 1.60 18.19
N VAL A 39 -10.49 1.18 19.39
CA VAL A 39 -10.47 -0.24 19.79
C VAL A 39 -11.72 -0.56 20.62
N LEU A 40 -12.67 -1.23 19.97
CA LEU A 40 -13.94 -1.66 20.56
C LEU A 40 -13.88 -3.13 20.97
N VAL A 41 -14.33 -3.42 22.20
CA VAL A 41 -14.52 -4.79 22.69
C VAL A 41 -16.01 -5.09 22.60
N LEU A 42 -16.40 -5.90 21.62
CA LEU A 42 -17.80 -6.26 21.38
C LEU A 42 -18.30 -7.36 22.32
N ASP A 43 -17.39 -8.24 22.74
CA ASP A 43 -17.68 -9.33 23.69
C ASP A 43 -16.66 -9.30 24.85
N PRO A 44 -17.10 -9.39 26.12
CA PRO A 44 -16.20 -9.33 27.27
C PRO A 44 -15.06 -10.35 27.27
N SER A 45 -15.21 -11.51 26.62
CA SER A 45 -14.17 -12.54 26.53
C SER A 45 -12.91 -12.07 25.79
N PHE A 46 -13.01 -11.02 24.97
CA PHE A 46 -11.88 -10.42 24.25
C PHE A 46 -11.11 -9.39 25.05
N THR A 47 -11.59 -8.99 26.24
CA THR A 47 -10.94 -7.96 27.07
C THR A 47 -9.48 -8.29 27.37
N LYS A 48 -9.14 -9.58 27.52
CA LYS A 48 -7.77 -10.05 27.77
C LYS A 48 -6.78 -9.81 26.63
N TYR A 49 -7.27 -9.57 25.41
CA TYR A 49 -6.42 -9.29 24.24
C TYR A 49 -6.19 -7.79 24.03
N ARG A 50 -6.88 -6.93 24.77
CA ARG A 50 -6.68 -5.48 24.69
C ARG A 50 -5.38 -5.10 25.39
N ILE A 51 -4.46 -4.49 24.65
CA ILE A 51 -3.37 -3.72 25.23
C ILE A 51 -3.94 -2.35 25.63
N TYR A 52 -3.95 -2.05 26.94
CA TYR A 52 -4.61 -0.83 27.45
C TYR A 52 -3.84 0.44 27.08
N SER A 53 -2.52 0.38 27.18
CA SER A 53 -1.58 1.49 26.98
C SER A 53 -1.06 1.55 25.54
N SER A 54 -1.93 1.38 24.55
CA SER A 54 -1.59 1.47 23.13
C SER A 54 -2.69 2.17 22.32
N THR A 55 -2.29 2.69 21.16
CA THR A 55 -3.16 3.33 20.16
C THR A 55 -2.91 2.74 18.78
N VAL A 56 -3.87 2.92 17.87
CA VAL A 56 -3.69 2.57 16.45
C VAL A 56 -2.67 3.51 15.82
N GLU A 57 -1.78 2.95 14.99
CA GLU A 57 -0.77 3.70 14.24
C GLU A 57 -0.92 3.42 12.74
N GLN A 58 -0.76 4.46 11.92
CA GLN A 58 -0.62 4.31 10.48
C GLN A 58 0.87 4.35 10.13
N VAL A 59 1.42 3.19 9.78
CA VAL A 59 2.83 3.04 9.41
C VAL A 59 3.12 3.29 7.92
N ALA A 60 2.08 3.26 7.08
CA ALA A 60 2.20 3.41 5.63
C ALA A 60 0.88 3.89 5.01
N SER A 61 0.96 4.54 3.85
CA SER A 61 -0.18 4.94 3.01
C SER A 61 0.22 4.98 1.52
N GLY A 62 -0.70 5.37 0.63
CA GLY A 62 -0.41 5.56 -0.80
C GLY A 62 -0.59 4.32 -1.69
N MET A 63 -1.11 3.21 -1.15
CA MET A 63 -1.54 2.04 -1.91
C MET A 63 -2.99 2.17 -2.35
N ARG A 64 -3.32 1.74 -3.57
CA ARG A 64 -4.71 1.76 -4.07
C ARG A 64 -5.56 0.68 -3.40
N TRP A 65 -4.94 -0.45 -3.08
CA TRP A 65 -5.54 -1.55 -2.32
C TRP A 65 -4.42 -2.38 -1.67
N ALA A 66 -4.26 -2.25 -0.35
CA ALA A 66 -3.32 -3.03 0.43
C ALA A 66 -3.92 -4.42 0.78
N GLU A 67 -3.26 -5.51 0.38
CA GLU A 67 -3.70 -6.87 0.71
C GLU A 67 -2.53 -7.83 1.03
N GLY A 68 -2.85 -8.95 1.67
CA GLY A 68 -1.92 -10.06 1.89
C GLY A 68 -0.71 -9.69 2.74
N PRO A 69 -0.87 -9.02 3.90
CA PRO A 69 0.26 -8.69 4.75
C PRO A 69 0.95 -9.96 5.25
N VAL A 70 2.27 -10.03 5.11
CA VAL A 70 3.11 -11.08 5.69
C VAL A 70 4.28 -10.45 6.42
N TYR A 71 4.47 -10.84 7.67
CA TYR A 71 5.55 -10.35 8.53
C TYR A 71 6.76 -11.29 8.49
N PHE A 72 7.95 -10.72 8.36
CA PHE A 72 9.23 -11.41 8.41
C PHE A 72 10.07 -10.82 9.54
N PRO A 73 10.49 -11.64 10.53
CA PRO A 73 11.27 -11.16 11.67
C PRO A 73 12.76 -10.92 11.35
N GLU A 74 13.22 -11.36 10.18
CA GLU A 74 14.61 -11.25 9.74
C GLU A 74 15.04 -9.79 9.56
N GLU A 75 16.34 -9.53 9.70
CA GLU A 75 16.95 -8.20 9.49
C GLU A 75 16.30 -7.04 10.28
N GLY A 76 15.67 -7.34 11.43
CA GLY A 76 15.05 -6.34 12.30
C GLY A 76 13.60 -6.01 11.97
N GLY A 77 12.89 -6.90 11.27
CA GLY A 77 11.44 -6.84 11.11
C GLY A 77 10.98 -6.07 9.87
N TYR A 78 10.17 -6.70 9.04
CA TYR A 78 9.49 -6.04 7.94
C TYR A 78 8.18 -6.73 7.55
N VAL A 79 7.26 -5.96 6.95
CA VAL A 79 5.99 -6.45 6.40
C VAL A 79 6.02 -6.29 4.89
N LEU A 80 5.62 -7.33 4.17
CA LEU A 80 5.29 -7.24 2.75
C LEU A 80 3.78 -7.17 2.57
N VAL A 81 3.32 -6.34 1.64
CA VAL A 81 1.91 -6.15 1.26
C VAL A 81 1.81 -6.02 -0.26
N SER A 82 0.77 -6.60 -0.86
CA SER A 82 0.45 -6.41 -2.27
C SER A 82 -0.39 -5.16 -2.48
N ASP A 83 0.00 -4.31 -3.44
CA ASP A 83 -0.83 -3.21 -3.97
C ASP A 83 -1.39 -3.65 -5.33
N ILE A 84 -2.42 -4.49 -5.30
CA ILE A 84 -2.90 -5.29 -6.45
C ILE A 84 -3.15 -4.44 -7.71
N PRO A 85 -3.88 -3.30 -7.64
CA PRO A 85 -4.17 -2.50 -8.83
C PRO A 85 -2.92 -1.88 -9.47
N ASN A 86 -1.83 -1.75 -8.72
CA ASN A 86 -0.57 -1.17 -9.18
C ASN A 86 0.50 -2.23 -9.52
N ASN A 87 0.15 -3.52 -9.49
CA ASN A 87 1.04 -4.64 -9.83
C ASN A 87 2.43 -4.54 -9.16
N ARG A 88 2.45 -4.25 -7.86
CA ARG A 88 3.68 -4.11 -7.06
C ARG A 88 3.52 -4.71 -5.67
N ILE A 89 4.63 -5.19 -5.12
CA ILE A 89 4.75 -5.54 -3.70
C ILE A 89 5.43 -4.38 -2.99
N MET A 90 4.83 -3.98 -1.88
CA MET A 90 5.33 -2.94 -0.99
C MET A 90 5.98 -3.58 0.24
N LYS A 91 7.01 -2.93 0.78
CA LYS A 91 7.71 -3.32 2.00
C LYS A 91 7.69 -2.19 3.01
N TYR A 92 7.19 -2.47 4.21
CA TYR A 92 7.40 -1.63 5.40
C TYR A 92 8.55 -2.21 6.22
N SER A 93 9.57 -1.40 6.53
CA SER A 93 10.68 -1.79 7.40
C SER A 93 10.51 -1.20 8.80
N GLU A 94 10.46 -2.05 9.82
CA GLU A 94 10.37 -1.59 11.21
C GLU A 94 11.63 -0.89 11.68
N ARG A 95 12.80 -1.25 11.12
CA ARG A 95 14.11 -0.70 11.50
C ARG A 95 14.19 0.82 11.31
N ASN A 96 13.59 1.35 10.26
CA ASN A 96 13.73 2.76 9.87
C ASN A 96 12.41 3.42 9.46
N GLY A 97 11.29 2.70 9.55
CA GLY A 97 9.96 3.19 9.15
C GLY A 97 9.78 3.38 7.64
N SER A 98 10.71 2.93 6.79
CA SER A 98 10.60 3.14 5.35
C SER A 98 9.48 2.29 4.75
N PHE A 99 8.73 2.87 3.82
CA PHE A 99 7.71 2.18 3.03
C PHE A 99 7.97 2.35 1.54
N THR A 100 8.28 1.25 0.84
CA THR A 100 8.74 1.25 -0.57
C THR A 100 8.14 0.12 -1.38
#